data_AF-A0A971LX19-F1
#
_entry.id   AF-A0A971LX19-F1
#
_cell.length_a   1.000
_cell.length_b   1.000
_cell.length_c   1.000
_cell.angle_alpha   90.00
_cell.angle_beta   90.00
_cell.angle_gamma   90.00
#
_symmetry.space_group_name_H-M   'P 1'
#
loop_
_entity.id
_entity.type
_entity.pdbx_description
1 polymer ?
#
loop_
_entity_poly.entity_id
_entity_poly.type
_entity_poly.pdbx_seq_one_letter_code
_entity_poly.pdbx_strand_id
1 'polypeptide(L)' 'MTKRKSKETKEKNMAKPIENQRYAAYYDIKGLQSESRVPIPTLEGVIRAKEWVEENQK' A
#
# COMPACT_ATOMS: atom_id res chain seq x y z
N MET A 1 8.13 -42.33 23.04
CA MET A 1 7.75 -41.93 21.66
C MET A 1 7.35 -40.46 21.67
N THR A 2 8.26 -39.56 21.30
CA THR A 2 8.03 -38.11 21.42
C THR A 2 7.45 -37.57 20.12
N LYS A 3 6.20 -37.12 20.15
CA LYS A 3 5.45 -36.62 18.99
C LYS A 3 6.07 -35.31 18.50
N ARG A 4 6.69 -35.33 17.31
CA ARG A 4 7.23 -34.11 16.67
C ARG A 4 6.05 -33.24 16.25
N LYS A 5 5.96 -32.04 16.82
CA LYS A 5 4.96 -31.02 16.45
C LYS A 5 5.18 -30.65 14.97
N SER A 6 4.22 -30.95 14.11
CA SER A 6 4.26 -30.58 12.70
C SER A 6 4.26 -29.07 12.59
N LYS A 7 5.25 -28.50 11.89
CA LYS A 7 5.28 -27.07 11.57
C LYS A 7 4.05 -26.78 10.72
N GLU A 8 3.10 -26.02 11.28
CA GLU A 8 1.94 -25.51 10.56
C GLU A 8 2.43 -24.90 9.25
N THR A 9 1.88 -25.40 8.14
CA THR A 9 2.21 -24.98 6.80
C THR A 9 2.01 -23.47 6.71
N LYS A 10 3.10 -22.70 6.51
CA LYS A 10 3.03 -21.26 6.26
C LYS A 10 1.98 -21.02 5.17
N GLU A 11 1.00 -20.16 5.47
CA GLU A 11 -0.09 -19.89 4.55
C GLU A 11 0.44 -19.50 3.16
N LYS A 12 -0.11 -20.13 2.13
CA LYS A 12 0.38 -20.00 0.74
C LYS A 12 0.14 -18.61 0.13
N ASN A 13 -0.51 -17.70 0.85
CA ASN A 13 -0.89 -16.36 0.39
C ASN A 13 -0.03 -15.23 0.97
N MET A 14 1.14 -15.52 1.57
CA MET A 14 2.08 -14.46 2.02
C MET A 14 2.65 -13.59 0.89
N ALA A 15 2.46 -13.99 -0.38
CA ALA A 15 2.93 -13.24 -1.55
C ALA A 15 1.95 -12.14 -2.01
N LYS A 16 0.72 -12.12 -1.48
CA LYS A 16 -0.24 -11.08 -1.85
C LYS A 16 0.05 -9.83 -1.02
N PRO A 17 0.28 -8.67 -1.65
CA PRO A 17 0.38 -7.41 -0.93
C PRO A 17 -0.89 -7.19 -0.10
N ILE A 18 -0.71 -6.81 1.18
CA ILE A 18 -1.82 -6.51 2.10
C ILE A 18 -2.54 -5.24 1.66
N GLU A 19 -1.82 -4.31 1.03
CA GLU A 19 -2.36 -3.02 0.54
C GLU A 19 -2.74 -3.06 -0.94
N ASN A 20 -3.91 -2.50 -1.24
CA ASN A 20 -4.33 -2.21 -2.61
C ASN A 20 -3.57 -0.98 -3.12
N GLN A 21 -2.55 -1.22 -3.95
CA GLN A 21 -1.68 -0.19 -4.50
C GLN A 21 -2.40 0.88 -5.35
N ARG A 22 -3.65 0.66 -5.76
CA ARG A 22 -4.43 1.66 -6.52
C ARG A 22 -4.73 2.92 -5.73
N TYR A 23 -4.72 2.85 -4.39
CA TYR A 23 -4.93 4.00 -3.52
C TYR A 23 -3.62 4.63 -3.05
N ALA A 24 -2.46 4.13 -3.51
CA ALA A 24 -1.18 4.67 -3.10
C ALA A 24 -0.98 6.10 -3.63
N ALA A 25 -0.42 6.98 -2.81
CA ALA A 25 -0.23 8.40 -3.14
C ALA A 25 0.66 8.64 -4.39
N TYR A 26 1.49 7.66 -4.76
CA TYR A 26 2.32 7.70 -5.97
C TYR A 26 1.64 7.14 -7.22
N TYR A 27 0.40 6.64 -7.14
CA TYR A 27 -0.28 5.98 -8.25
C TYR A 27 -0.73 6.97 -9.34
N ASP A 28 -1.11 8.20 -8.96
CA ASP A 28 -1.60 9.24 -9.88
C ASP A 28 -0.63 10.42 -10.00
N ILE A 29 0.62 10.14 -10.37
CA ILE A 29 1.62 11.20 -10.58
C ILE A 29 1.34 11.92 -11.91
N LYS A 30 1.08 13.23 -11.85
CA LYS A 30 0.87 14.11 -13.01
C LYS A 30 2.19 14.55 -13.64
N GLY A 31 3.24 14.66 -12.84
CA GLY A 31 4.55 15.10 -13.30
C GLY A 31 5.57 15.08 -12.18
N LEU A 32 6.79 15.53 -12.50
CA LEU A 32 7.86 15.71 -11.53
C LEU A 32 8.16 17.20 -11.40
N GLN A 33 8.38 17.67 -10.18
CA GLN A 33 8.96 18.99 -9.95
C GLN A 33 10.39 18.99 -10.50
N SER A 34 10.72 19.97 -11.35
CA SER A 34 11.97 20.01 -12.13
C SER A 34 13.25 19.98 -11.29
N GLU A 35 13.28 20.75 -10.20
CA GLU A 35 14.50 20.92 -9.39
C GLU A 35 14.66 19.80 -8.34
N SER A 36 13.61 19.55 -7.56
CA SER A 36 13.63 18.58 -6.47
C SER A 36 13.42 17.14 -6.93
N ARG A 37 12.92 16.95 -8.17
CA ARG A 37 12.47 15.67 -8.72
C ARG A 37 11.40 14.99 -7.87
N VAL A 38 10.65 15.78 -7.11
CA VAL A 38 9.53 15.29 -6.30
C VAL A 38 8.33 15.01 -7.22
N PRO A 39 7.71 13.81 -7.13
CA PRO A 39 6.48 13.53 -7.87
C PRO A 39 5.33 14.43 -7.42
N ILE A 40 4.67 15.06 -8.38
CA ILE A 40 3.48 15.90 -8.17
C ILE A 40 2.24 15.05 -8.50
N PRO A 41 1.40 14.72 -7.50
CA PRO A 41 0.18 13.96 -7.74
C PRO A 41 -0.90 14.80 -8.46
N THR A 42 -1.91 14.12 -9.00
CA THR A 42 -3.16 14.76 -9.45
C THR A 42 -4.01 15.20 -8.27
N LEU A 43 -4.92 16.16 -8.49
CA LEU A 43 -5.86 16.61 -7.47
C LEU A 43 -6.76 15.47 -6.97
N GLU A 44 -7.26 14.63 -7.88
CA GLU A 44 -8.09 13.47 -7.52
C GLU A 44 -7.32 12.48 -6.62
N GLY A 45 -6.05 12.20 -6.94
CA GLY A 45 -5.21 11.33 -6.12
C GLY A 45 -5.01 11.88 -4.70
N VAL A 46 -4.82 13.20 -4.57
CA VAL A 46 -4.71 13.87 -3.26
C VAL A 46 -6.01 13.75 -2.45
N ILE A 47 -7.17 13.94 -3.10
CA ILE A 47 -8.48 13.83 -2.44
C ILE A 47 -8.72 12.40 -1.95
N ARG A 48 -8.52 11.39 -2.81
CA ARG A 48 -8.68 9.98 -2.43
C ARG A 48 -7.77 9.56 -1.28
N ALA A 49 -6.51 10.01 -1.31
CA ALA A 49 -5.56 9.72 -0.23
C ALA A 49 -6.01 10.34 1.09
N LYS A 50 -6.55 11.57 1.06
CA LYS A 50 -7.10 12.24 2.24
C LYS A 50 -8.28 11.46 2.82
N GLU A 51 -9.27 11.10 1.98
CA GLU A 51 -10.45 10.34 2.39
C GLU A 51 -10.06 9.01 3.06
N TRP A 52 -9.11 8.28 2.47
CA TRP A 52 -8.63 7.03 3.05
C TRP A 52 -8.02 7.22 4.45
N VAL A 53 -7.18 8.24 4.64
CA VAL A 53 -6.57 8.54 5.95
C VAL A 53 -7.65 8.86 6.98
N GLU A 54 -8.62 9.69 6.63
CA GLU A 54 -9.75 10.05 7.51
C GLU A 54 -10.59 8.82 7.91
N GLU A 55 -10.82 7.89 6.99
CA GLU A 55 -11.58 6.67 7.25
C GLU A 55 -10.84 5.64 8.11
N ASN A 56 -9.51 5.58 8.00
CA ASN A 56 -8.68 4.53 8.62
C ASN A 56 -7.99 4.97 9.92
N GLN A 57 -8.02 6.25 10.29
CA GLN A 57 -7.50 6.75 11.58
C GLN A 57 -8.47 6.57 12.77
N LYS A 58 -9.37 5.58 12.73
CA LYS A 58 -10.25 5.25 13.87
C LYS A 58 -9.56 4.42 14.94
#